data_AF-A0A963DZ05-F1
#
_entry.id   AF-A0A963DZ05-F1
#
_cell.length_a   1.000
_cell.length_b   1.000
_cell.length_c   1.000
_cell.angle_alpha   90.00
_cell.angle_beta   90.00
_cell.angle_gamma   90.00
#
_symmetry.space_group_name_H-M   'P 1'
#
loop_
_entity.id
_entity.type
_entity.pdbx_description
1 polymer ?
#
loop_
_entity_poly.entity_id
_entity_poly.type
_entity_poly.pdbx_seq_one_letter_code
_entity_poly.pdbx_strand_id
1 'polypeptide(L)'
;MNYRTVVLMLLTLGLGACASGGSRTVSGSDVVDVITTFKSGELRLECDTACSGAWGAARRRAKSLYDAALWTDLVHEVAKVGFRIDQTYFYLGRSAEGLGYNEAASTYYSLALANSYKCAGFINVCDGLEVPRESRKALTRITTAPKDAAPKAAESVVTSPSPANTSISISETPQQAQSELPPPSPPLAIVFGNNETLVKDIEAMRKENLAKDGFESSVEYAQRKQRYFDQFGEGKGYRITLDIDNAQNREDKLVYFNPDTEELRIAMPSISRDLVILDNGEKNDFKWIHHSFVQVYSAESKLRTYKASNRLGASIDVVEMAVTRYGLAVLSQATKDYGKDFRQTFTTRAGKNEARELLENGKIVLEVTFDHRYPSNIGNPFLLRNEDKHKPTFDRPIDMTDTRYAVPVRLLKARLLSKAGVEVFSATGQQVDVEAITD
;
A
#
# COMPACT_ATOMS: atom_id res chain seq x y z
N MET A 1 -0.50 -20.00 49.15
CA MET A 1 -0.29 -18.76 48.37
C MET A 1 -1.49 -18.57 47.44
N ASN A 2 -2.18 -17.43 47.56
CA ASN A 2 -3.46 -17.20 46.89
C ASN A 2 -3.26 -16.76 45.43
N TYR A 3 -3.96 -17.44 44.50
CA TYR A 3 -3.90 -17.20 43.05
C TYR A 3 -4.23 -15.75 42.67
N ARG A 4 -5.07 -15.06 43.48
CA ARG A 4 -5.41 -13.64 43.31
C ARG A 4 -4.22 -12.69 43.48
N THR A 5 -3.25 -13.03 44.33
CA THR A 5 -2.06 -12.19 44.54
C THR A 5 -1.06 -12.38 43.39
N VAL A 6 -1.01 -13.58 42.78
CA VAL A 6 -0.16 -13.87 41.61
C VAL A 6 -0.67 -13.15 40.35
N VAL A 7 -1.99 -13.09 40.14
CA VAL A 7 -2.58 -12.38 38.99
C VAL A 7 -2.39 -10.85 39.08
N LEU A 8 -2.46 -10.27 40.29
CA LEU A 8 -2.25 -8.83 40.45
C LEU A 8 -0.79 -8.40 40.30
N MET A 9 0.17 -9.26 40.65
CA MET A 9 1.61 -9.02 40.41
C MET A 9 1.99 -9.13 38.93
N LEU A 10 1.30 -9.97 38.15
CA LEU A 10 1.53 -10.12 36.71
C LEU A 10 0.96 -8.95 35.88
N LEU A 11 -0.06 -8.25 36.39
CA LEU A 11 -0.71 -7.16 35.66
C LEU A 11 0.03 -5.82 35.77
N THR A 12 0.79 -5.58 36.84
CA THR A 12 1.55 -4.33 37.04
C THR A 12 2.91 -4.30 36.32
N LEU A 13 3.37 -5.45 35.80
CA LEU A 13 4.58 -5.56 34.98
C LEU A 13 4.36 -5.22 33.48
N GLY A 14 3.12 -4.91 33.07
CA GLY A 14 2.73 -4.77 31.66
C GLY A 14 2.77 -3.36 31.06
N LEU A 15 3.13 -2.32 31.82
CA LEU A 15 3.08 -0.92 31.36
C LEU A 15 4.44 -0.21 31.32
N GLY A 16 5.54 -0.96 31.50
CA GLY A 16 6.88 -0.46 31.18
C GLY A 16 6.98 -0.28 29.67
N ALA A 17 6.74 0.93 29.20
CA ALA A 17 6.83 1.32 27.80
C ALA A 17 8.05 0.68 27.13
N CYS A 18 7.85 0.11 25.94
CA CYS A 18 8.92 -0.26 25.02
C CYS A 18 9.65 1.01 24.56
N ALA A 19 10.43 1.62 25.45
CA ALA A 19 11.25 2.76 25.13
C ALA A 19 12.38 2.25 24.24
N SER A 20 12.29 2.54 22.95
CA SER A 20 13.43 2.39 22.04
C SER A 20 14.54 3.30 22.55
N GLY A 21 15.66 2.73 22.96
CA GLY A 21 16.82 3.51 23.42
C GLY A 21 17.47 4.33 22.30
N GLY A 22 17.15 4.02 21.03
CA GLY A 22 17.75 4.64 19.86
C GLY A 22 19.23 4.32 19.71
N SER A 23 19.87 4.98 18.75
CA SER A 23 21.31 4.92 18.52
C SER A 23 22.05 6.03 19.26
N ARG A 24 23.29 5.75 19.66
CA ARG A 24 24.24 6.71 20.25
C ARG A 24 25.48 6.86 19.38
N THR A 25 26.28 7.87 19.64
CA THR A 25 27.64 8.00 19.08
C THR A 25 28.64 7.14 19.87
N VAL A 26 29.89 7.06 19.41
CA VAL A 26 30.98 6.37 20.15
C VAL A 26 31.23 6.99 21.54
N SER A 27 30.94 8.28 21.72
CA SER A 27 31.03 8.97 23.02
C SER A 27 29.83 8.72 23.94
N GLY A 28 28.83 7.95 23.50
CA GLY A 28 27.59 7.72 24.24
C GLY A 28 26.63 8.92 24.22
N SER A 29 26.81 9.86 23.30
CA SER A 29 25.91 11.01 23.12
C SER A 29 24.75 10.64 22.20
N ASP A 30 23.61 11.33 22.33
CA ASP A 30 22.46 11.13 21.44
C ASP A 30 22.80 11.53 20.00
N VAL A 31 22.30 10.76 19.04
CA VAL A 31 22.55 10.96 17.61
C VAL A 31 21.56 11.99 17.06
N VAL A 32 22.06 13.18 16.73
CA VAL A 32 21.27 14.26 16.14
C VAL A 32 20.98 14.00 14.66
N ASP A 33 21.99 13.55 13.91
CA ASP A 33 21.87 13.18 12.49
C ASP A 33 22.39 11.76 12.29
N VAL A 34 21.43 10.83 12.15
CA VAL A 34 21.69 9.40 11.98
C VAL A 34 22.57 9.12 10.78
N ILE A 35 22.35 9.80 9.65
CA ILE A 35 23.05 9.49 8.40
C ILE A 35 24.48 10.01 8.47
N THR A 36 24.69 11.21 8.99
CA THR A 36 26.05 11.76 9.15
C THR A 36 26.88 10.90 10.11
N THR A 37 26.34 10.51 11.26
CA THR A 37 27.01 9.60 12.22
C THR A 37 27.20 8.19 11.66
N PHE A 38 26.25 7.72 10.83
CA PHE A 38 26.37 6.44 10.15
C PHE A 38 27.56 6.43 9.17
N LYS A 39 27.67 7.48 8.32
CA LYS A 39 28.72 7.64 7.31
C LYS A 39 30.12 7.66 7.92
N SER A 40 30.29 8.23 9.11
CA SER A 40 31.58 8.25 9.83
C SER A 40 31.93 6.92 10.50
N GLY A 41 31.02 5.95 10.53
CA GLY A 41 31.22 4.69 11.26
C GLY A 41 31.05 4.82 12.78
N GLU A 42 30.49 5.93 13.27
CA GLU A 42 30.39 6.25 14.69
C GLU A 42 29.06 5.84 15.33
N LEU A 43 28.10 5.37 14.55
CA LEU A 43 26.79 4.95 15.05
C LEU A 43 26.94 3.71 15.96
N ARG A 44 26.37 3.76 17.15
CA ARG A 44 26.37 2.65 18.11
C ARG A 44 24.94 2.32 18.50
N LEU A 45 24.65 1.03 18.52
CA LEU A 45 23.38 0.47 19.00
C LEU A 45 23.64 0.06 20.45
N GLU A 46 22.96 0.68 21.40
CA GLU A 46 23.21 0.45 22.85
C GLU A 46 22.09 -0.32 23.54
N CYS A 47 20.93 -0.46 22.91
CA CYS A 47 19.81 -1.12 23.55
C CYS A 47 20.00 -2.63 23.53
N ASP A 48 20.07 -3.24 24.71
CA ASP A 48 20.16 -4.69 24.87
C ASP A 48 18.76 -5.33 24.82
N THR A 49 18.53 -6.42 25.56
CA THR A 49 17.32 -7.25 25.54
C THR A 49 16.01 -6.47 25.71
N ALA A 50 16.03 -5.29 26.33
CA ALA A 50 14.90 -4.38 26.43
C ALA A 50 14.29 -4.01 25.07
N CYS A 51 15.09 -3.93 24.00
CA CYS A 51 14.61 -3.62 22.65
C CYS A 51 14.31 -4.87 21.81
N SER A 52 14.41 -6.08 22.35
CA SER A 52 14.16 -7.32 21.58
C SER A 52 12.74 -7.40 21.01
N GLY A 53 11.73 -6.93 21.76
CA GLY A 53 10.34 -6.86 21.28
C GLY A 53 10.15 -5.85 20.16
N ALA A 54 10.70 -4.64 20.31
CA ALA A 54 10.67 -3.60 19.28
C ALA A 54 11.41 -4.05 18.00
N TRP A 55 12.58 -4.69 18.15
CA TRP A 55 13.30 -5.29 17.04
C TRP A 55 12.50 -6.42 16.39
N GLY A 56 11.87 -7.30 17.18
CA GLY A 56 11.02 -8.37 16.65
C GLY A 56 9.90 -7.84 15.73
N ALA A 57 9.32 -6.69 16.06
CA ALA A 57 8.33 -6.01 15.23
C ALA A 57 8.93 -5.36 13.98
N ALA A 58 10.07 -4.67 14.11
CA ALA A 58 10.76 -3.95 13.04
C ALA A 58 11.52 -4.87 12.07
N ARG A 59 11.94 -6.06 12.52
CA ARG A 59 12.85 -6.97 11.81
C ARG A 59 12.37 -7.33 10.40
N ARG A 60 11.06 -7.58 10.22
CA ARG A 60 10.50 -7.89 8.90
C ARG A 60 10.66 -6.73 7.92
N ARG A 61 10.44 -5.49 8.38
CA ARG A 61 10.64 -4.28 7.58
C ARG A 61 12.13 -4.10 7.27
N ALA A 62 13.01 -4.23 8.26
CA ALA A 62 14.45 -4.14 8.05
C ALA A 62 14.95 -5.20 7.03
N LYS A 63 14.46 -6.44 7.10
CA LYS A 63 14.77 -7.46 6.09
C LYS A 63 14.30 -7.05 4.70
N SER A 64 13.07 -6.55 4.55
CA SER A 64 12.56 -6.08 3.26
C SER A 64 13.39 -4.94 2.67
N LEU A 65 13.84 -3.99 3.50
CA LEU A 65 14.71 -2.90 3.06
C LEU A 65 16.09 -3.41 2.63
N TYR A 66 16.63 -4.41 3.33
CA TYR A 66 17.86 -5.10 2.96
C TYR A 66 17.73 -5.83 1.61
N ASP A 67 16.67 -6.61 1.42
CA ASP A 67 16.43 -7.38 0.18
C ASP A 67 16.24 -6.42 -1.02
N ALA A 68 15.59 -5.28 -0.81
CA ALA A 68 15.36 -4.24 -1.83
C ALA A 68 16.53 -3.27 -2.05
N ALA A 69 17.67 -3.45 -1.36
CA ALA A 69 18.83 -2.56 -1.43
C ALA A 69 18.54 -1.08 -1.08
N LEU A 70 17.53 -0.81 -0.25
CA LEU A 70 17.16 0.52 0.24
C LEU A 70 18.01 0.90 1.45
N TRP A 71 19.30 1.16 1.20
CA TRP A 71 20.33 1.24 2.24
C TRP A 71 20.11 2.35 3.27
N THR A 72 19.69 3.53 2.84
CA THR A 72 19.44 4.69 3.73
C THR A 72 18.26 4.44 4.65
N ASP A 73 17.16 3.91 4.11
CA ASP A 73 15.98 3.56 4.91
C ASP A 73 16.28 2.43 5.90
N LEU A 74 17.08 1.44 5.49
CA LEU A 74 17.54 0.38 6.36
C LEU A 74 18.35 0.93 7.56
N VAL A 75 19.20 1.93 7.33
CA VAL A 75 19.95 2.61 8.40
C VAL A 75 19.00 3.29 9.39
N HIS A 76 18.02 4.05 8.89
CA HIS A 76 17.04 4.71 9.75
C HIS A 76 16.24 3.71 10.58
N GLU A 77 15.78 2.60 9.99
CA GLU A 77 15.00 1.58 10.70
C GLU A 77 15.85 0.92 11.81
N VAL A 78 17.10 0.58 11.53
CA VAL A 78 18.02 -0.03 12.53
C VAL A 78 18.38 0.96 13.63
N ALA A 79 18.72 2.21 13.28
CA ALA A 79 19.11 3.25 14.23
C ALA A 79 17.96 3.63 15.17
N LYS A 80 16.74 3.72 14.64
CA LYS A 80 15.52 4.02 15.41
C LYS A 80 15.28 3.03 16.53
N VAL A 81 15.47 1.73 16.27
CA VAL A 81 15.30 0.70 17.31
C VAL A 81 16.50 0.67 18.25
N GLY A 82 17.73 0.80 17.72
CA GLY A 82 18.94 0.82 18.54
C GLY A 82 19.32 -0.54 19.14
N PHE A 83 18.76 -1.66 18.66
CA PHE A 83 18.97 -2.98 19.26
C PHE A 83 20.34 -3.57 18.93
N ARG A 84 21.13 -3.89 19.96
CA ARG A 84 22.53 -4.29 19.88
C ARG A 84 22.70 -5.80 19.66
N ILE A 85 22.45 -6.28 18.44
CA ILE A 85 22.68 -7.68 18.05
C ILE A 85 23.61 -7.75 16.82
N ASP A 86 24.24 -8.88 16.55
CA ASP A 86 25.13 -9.04 15.39
C ASP A 86 24.43 -8.74 14.05
N GLN A 87 23.16 -9.14 13.89
CA GLN A 87 22.35 -8.89 12.70
C GLN A 87 22.15 -7.40 12.41
N THR A 88 21.88 -6.57 13.42
CA THR A 88 21.62 -5.14 13.21
C THR A 88 22.90 -4.41 12.80
N TYR A 89 24.04 -4.76 13.40
CA TYR A 89 25.33 -4.26 12.91
C TYR A 89 25.70 -4.80 11.53
N PHE A 90 25.31 -6.03 11.18
CA PHE A 90 25.48 -6.55 9.83
C PHE A 90 24.69 -5.74 8.79
N TYR A 91 23.44 -5.36 9.10
CA TYR A 91 22.65 -4.48 8.24
C TYR A 91 23.30 -3.11 8.07
N LEU A 92 23.82 -2.49 9.13
CA LEU A 92 24.60 -1.25 9.01
C LEU A 92 25.84 -1.43 8.13
N GLY A 93 26.57 -2.54 8.30
CA GLY A 93 27.71 -2.87 7.45
C GLY A 93 27.33 -3.02 5.97
N ARG A 94 26.22 -3.70 5.68
CA ARG A 94 25.75 -3.88 4.31
C ARG A 94 25.26 -2.57 3.68
N SER A 95 24.50 -1.77 4.41
CA SER A 95 24.11 -0.44 3.94
C SER A 95 25.33 0.43 3.64
N ALA A 96 26.35 0.39 4.49
CA ALA A 96 27.55 1.20 4.31
C ALA A 96 28.34 0.73 3.08
N GLU A 97 28.48 -0.59 2.89
CA GLU A 97 29.09 -1.16 1.68
C GLU A 97 28.29 -0.79 0.42
N GLY A 98 26.96 -0.88 0.48
CA GLY A 98 26.06 -0.55 -0.63
C GLY A 98 26.07 0.92 -1.03
N LEU A 99 26.35 1.81 -0.08
CA LEU A 99 26.49 3.27 -0.30
C LEU A 99 27.94 3.72 -0.56
N GLY A 100 28.90 2.78 -0.57
CA GLY A 100 30.31 3.07 -0.82
C GLY A 100 31.11 3.64 0.37
N TYR A 101 30.55 3.61 1.58
CA TYR A 101 31.24 4.03 2.82
C TYR A 101 32.08 2.88 3.38
N ASN A 102 33.14 2.50 2.67
CA ASN A 102 33.95 1.32 2.96
C ASN A 102 34.56 1.29 4.38
N GLU A 103 35.01 2.44 4.90
CA GLU A 103 35.56 2.52 6.27
C GLU A 103 34.48 2.27 7.34
N ALA A 104 33.30 2.88 7.15
CA ALA A 104 32.15 2.64 8.01
C ALA A 104 31.66 1.19 7.91
N ALA A 105 31.62 0.63 6.71
CA ALA A 105 31.24 -0.77 6.47
C ALA A 105 32.17 -1.74 7.21
N SER A 106 33.49 -1.53 7.11
CA SER A 106 34.49 -2.29 7.85
C SER A 106 34.27 -2.23 9.37
N THR A 107 33.98 -1.03 9.87
CA THR A 107 33.68 -0.79 11.29
C THR A 107 32.45 -1.59 11.73
N TYR A 108 31.33 -1.49 11.01
CA TYR A 108 30.09 -2.17 11.38
C TYR A 108 30.16 -3.69 11.23
N TYR A 109 30.84 -4.21 10.20
CA TYR A 109 31.06 -5.65 10.08
C TYR A 109 31.95 -6.20 11.21
N SER A 110 32.94 -5.43 11.64
CA SER A 110 33.76 -5.77 12.81
C SER A 110 32.93 -5.80 14.09
N LEU A 111 32.04 -4.81 14.28
CA LEU A 111 31.10 -4.77 15.41
C LEU A 111 30.14 -5.97 15.38
N ALA A 112 29.62 -6.35 14.21
CA ALA A 112 28.77 -7.53 14.07
C ALA A 112 29.49 -8.82 14.50
N LEU A 113 30.77 -8.98 14.10
CA LEU A 113 31.58 -10.13 14.51
C LEU A 113 31.86 -10.14 16.02
N ALA A 114 32.18 -8.98 16.59
CA ALA A 114 32.53 -8.82 18.00
C ALA A 114 31.32 -8.86 18.96
N ASN A 115 30.10 -8.64 18.48
CA ASN A 115 28.91 -8.60 19.33
C ASN A 115 28.65 -9.96 20.01
N SER A 116 28.42 -9.99 21.32
CA SER A 116 28.11 -11.20 22.08
C SER A 116 26.68 -11.71 21.87
N TYR A 117 25.74 -10.82 21.55
CA TYR A 117 24.36 -11.18 21.22
C TYR A 117 24.28 -11.61 19.75
N LYS A 118 24.05 -12.91 19.55
CA LYS A 118 23.94 -13.53 18.24
C LYS A 118 22.47 -13.73 17.86
N CYS A 119 22.09 -13.38 16.63
CA CYS A 119 20.78 -13.73 16.07
C CYS A 119 20.63 -15.24 15.88
N ALA A 120 21.76 -15.94 15.74
CA ALA A 120 21.84 -17.38 15.63
C ALA A 120 21.87 -17.96 17.06
N GLY A 121 20.68 -18.22 17.60
CA GLY A 121 20.50 -18.87 18.90
C GLY A 121 19.54 -20.06 18.80
N PHE A 122 18.95 -20.44 19.93
CA PHE A 122 17.92 -21.50 19.98
C PHE A 122 16.73 -21.20 19.06
N ILE A 123 16.39 -19.91 18.92
CA ILE A 123 15.46 -19.41 17.91
C ILE A 123 16.29 -18.68 16.87
N ASN A 124 16.41 -19.23 15.66
CA ASN A 124 17.12 -18.55 14.58
C ASN A 124 16.30 -17.36 14.09
N VAL A 125 16.75 -16.15 14.44
CA VAL A 125 16.13 -14.90 14.02
C VAL A 125 16.96 -14.13 13.00
N CYS A 126 18.01 -14.75 12.43
CA CYS A 126 18.92 -14.12 11.46
C CYS A 126 18.32 -13.91 10.07
N ASP A 127 17.04 -14.23 9.86
CA ASP A 127 16.36 -14.08 8.56
C ASP A 127 17.06 -14.83 7.40
N GLY A 128 17.75 -15.93 7.73
CA GLY A 128 18.52 -16.74 6.79
C GLY A 128 19.97 -16.31 6.59
N LEU A 129 20.41 -15.23 7.24
CA LEU A 129 21.76 -14.70 7.12
C LEU A 129 22.76 -15.52 7.95
N GLU A 130 23.92 -15.82 7.36
CA GLU A 130 25.06 -16.37 8.08
C GLU A 130 26.01 -15.24 8.49
N VAL A 131 25.57 -14.40 9.43
CA VAL A 131 26.22 -13.12 9.79
C VAL A 131 27.75 -13.25 9.96
N PRO A 132 28.31 -14.21 10.72
CA PRO A 132 29.76 -14.30 10.86
C PRO A 132 30.50 -14.63 9.56
N ARG A 133 29.93 -15.48 8.70
CA ARG A 133 30.52 -15.88 7.42
C ARG A 133 30.48 -14.70 6.46
N GLU A 134 29.33 -14.05 6.36
CA GLU A 134 29.10 -12.95 5.42
C GLU A 134 29.89 -11.69 5.80
N SER A 135 29.95 -11.33 7.09
CA SER A 135 30.78 -10.21 7.56
C SER A 135 32.25 -10.41 7.24
N ARG A 136 32.82 -11.61 7.46
CA ARG A 136 34.22 -11.89 7.10
C ARG A 136 34.45 -11.77 5.59
N LYS A 137 33.53 -12.34 4.79
CA LYS A 137 33.59 -12.24 3.33
C LYS A 137 33.54 -10.78 2.87
N ALA A 138 32.71 -9.95 3.51
CA ALA A 138 32.61 -8.53 3.21
C ALA A 138 33.88 -7.76 3.58
N LEU A 139 34.44 -8.02 4.77
CA LEU A 139 35.72 -7.44 5.18
C LEU A 139 36.84 -7.76 4.17
N THR A 140 36.95 -9.01 3.71
CA THR A 140 37.93 -9.37 2.67
C THR A 140 37.72 -8.58 1.37
N ARG A 141 36.46 -8.38 0.92
CA ARG A 141 36.18 -7.56 -0.26
C ARG A 141 36.59 -6.10 -0.05
N ILE A 142 36.27 -5.54 1.11
CA ILE A 142 36.58 -4.14 1.44
C ILE A 142 38.09 -3.91 1.50
N THR A 143 38.85 -4.83 2.10
CA THR A 143 40.32 -4.71 2.21
C THR A 143 41.04 -4.91 0.88
N THR A 144 40.45 -5.67 -0.04
CA THR A 144 41.04 -5.92 -1.38
C THR A 144 40.61 -4.89 -2.43
N ALA A 145 39.64 -4.04 -2.12
CA ALA A 145 39.20 -2.96 -3.00
C ALA A 145 40.29 -1.88 -3.11
N PRO A 146 40.62 -1.40 -4.33
CA PRO A 146 41.55 -0.29 -4.52
C PRO A 146 41.07 0.95 -3.78
N LYS A 147 41.98 1.59 -3.03
CA LYS A 147 41.71 2.74 -2.15
C LYS A 147 41.20 3.99 -2.90
N ASP A 148 41.34 4.01 -4.23
CA ASP A 148 41.01 5.14 -5.09
C ASP A 148 39.57 5.09 -5.66
N ALA A 149 38.78 4.07 -5.31
CA ALA A 149 37.36 4.03 -5.67
C ALA A 149 36.57 4.97 -4.73
N ALA A 150 36.53 6.26 -5.07
CA ALA A 150 35.72 7.26 -4.37
C ALA A 150 34.25 6.80 -4.21
N PRO A 151 33.59 7.13 -3.10
CA PRO A 151 32.20 6.74 -2.85
C PRO A 151 31.30 7.24 -3.99
N LYS A 152 30.60 6.31 -4.66
CA LYS A 152 29.56 6.66 -5.62
C LYS A 152 28.42 7.31 -4.83
N ALA A 153 28.37 8.63 -4.83
CA ALA A 153 27.31 9.40 -4.21
C ALA A 153 25.96 9.04 -4.88
N ALA A 154 25.21 8.13 -4.28
CA ALA A 154 23.80 7.95 -4.53
C ALA A 154 23.04 8.93 -3.63
N GLU A 155 22.98 10.18 -4.05
CA GLU A 155 22.21 11.23 -3.39
C GLU A 155 20.93 11.45 -4.19
N SER A 156 19.82 10.88 -3.70
CA SER A 156 18.48 11.14 -4.22
C SER A 156 18.12 12.61 -3.96
N VAL A 157 17.98 13.35 -5.05
CA VAL A 157 17.56 14.74 -5.12
C VAL A 157 16.11 14.88 -4.65
N VAL A 158 15.90 15.60 -3.54
CA VAL A 158 14.65 16.31 -3.23
C VAL A 158 15.02 17.77 -2.99
N THR A 159 14.72 18.63 -3.95
CA THR A 159 14.90 20.08 -3.83
C THR A 159 13.54 20.76 -3.82
N SER A 160 13.32 21.62 -2.82
CA SER A 160 12.31 22.69 -2.85
C SER A 160 13.00 24.01 -2.44
N PRO A 161 12.57 25.19 -2.92
CA PRO A 161 13.50 26.30 -3.17
C PRO A 161 13.44 27.49 -2.18
N SER A 162 14.53 28.27 -2.21
CA SER A 162 14.64 29.76 -2.11
C SER A 162 14.85 30.42 -0.71
N PRO A 163 15.36 31.68 -0.64
CA PRO A 163 16.65 32.20 -1.13
C PRO A 163 17.42 33.04 -0.07
N ALA A 164 18.74 33.25 -0.25
CA ALA A 164 19.42 34.54 0.01
C ALA A 164 20.94 34.48 -0.29
N ASN A 165 21.37 35.38 -1.18
CA ASN A 165 22.67 36.03 -1.36
C ASN A 165 23.90 35.54 -0.56
N THR A 166 24.98 35.21 -1.27
CA THR A 166 26.30 35.87 -1.12
C THR A 166 27.17 35.56 -2.33
N SER A 167 27.69 36.62 -2.95
CA SER A 167 28.57 36.61 -4.12
C SER A 167 30.01 36.31 -3.71
N ILE A 168 30.62 35.26 -4.25
CA ILE A 168 32.09 35.10 -4.28
C ILE A 168 32.51 34.62 -5.66
N SER A 169 33.37 35.44 -6.27
CA SER A 169 34.01 35.23 -7.56
C SER A 169 35.27 34.37 -7.38
N ILE A 170 35.34 33.20 -8.03
CA ILE A 170 36.58 32.43 -8.19
C ILE A 170 36.64 31.84 -9.60
N SER A 171 37.84 31.94 -10.15
CA SER A 171 38.27 31.71 -11.52
C SER A 171 38.05 30.31 -12.09
N GLU A 172 37.73 30.34 -13.38
CA GLU A 172 38.00 29.40 -14.47
C GLU A 172 38.81 28.13 -14.14
N THR A 173 38.14 26.99 -14.22
CA THR A 173 38.72 25.62 -14.22
C THR A 173 38.14 24.88 -15.43
N PRO A 174 38.89 23.96 -16.09
CA PRO A 174 38.56 23.46 -17.43
C PRO A 174 37.25 22.68 -17.47
N GLN A 175 36.43 23.08 -18.43
CA GLN A 175 35.08 22.60 -18.73
C GLN A 175 35.09 21.11 -19.10
N GLN A 176 34.94 20.24 -18.11
CA GLN A 176 34.46 18.88 -18.35
C GLN A 176 33.00 18.98 -18.82
N ALA A 177 32.73 18.48 -20.02
CA ALA A 177 31.40 18.38 -20.59
C ALA A 177 30.48 17.63 -19.61
N GLN A 178 29.69 18.40 -18.86
CA GLN A 178 28.55 17.89 -18.11
C GLN A 178 27.61 17.29 -19.15
N SER A 179 27.53 15.96 -19.17
CA SER A 179 26.43 15.26 -19.81
C SER A 179 25.18 15.66 -19.03
N GLU A 180 24.50 16.72 -19.46
CA GLU A 180 23.19 17.10 -18.94
C GLU A 180 22.33 15.84 -18.94
N LEU A 181 21.91 15.41 -17.74
CA LEU A 181 20.85 14.42 -17.62
C LEU A 181 19.69 14.94 -18.46
N PRO A 182 19.15 14.14 -19.40
CA PRO A 182 18.03 14.57 -20.22
C PRO A 182 16.93 15.06 -19.26
N PRO A 183 16.29 16.22 -19.56
CA PRO A 183 15.28 16.79 -18.69
C PRO A 183 14.24 15.72 -18.36
N PRO A 184 13.77 15.64 -17.10
CA PRO A 184 12.82 14.63 -16.69
C PRO A 184 11.64 14.66 -17.66
N SER A 185 11.36 13.51 -18.29
CA SER A 185 10.24 13.39 -19.22
C SER A 185 8.98 13.94 -18.56
N PRO A 186 8.20 14.79 -19.25
CA PRO A 186 6.98 15.35 -18.68
C PRO A 186 6.07 14.21 -18.21
N PRO A 187 5.38 14.37 -17.06
CA PRO A 187 4.48 13.35 -16.55
C PRO A 187 3.45 12.98 -17.62
N LEU A 188 3.29 11.68 -17.87
CA LEU A 188 2.34 11.18 -18.86
C LEU A 188 0.94 11.71 -18.54
N ALA A 189 0.31 12.37 -19.52
CA ALA A 189 -1.04 12.87 -19.37
C ALA A 189 -2.03 11.70 -19.16
N ILE A 190 -2.85 11.79 -18.12
CA ILE A 190 -3.87 10.78 -17.83
C ILE A 190 -4.97 10.87 -18.89
N VAL A 191 -5.25 9.75 -19.56
CA VAL A 191 -6.36 9.64 -20.51
C VAL A 191 -7.58 9.09 -19.78
N PHE A 192 -8.66 9.87 -19.73
CA PHE A 192 -9.89 9.49 -19.03
C PHE A 192 -10.88 8.76 -19.94
N GLY A 193 -11.16 7.51 -19.64
CA GLY A 193 -12.32 6.77 -20.17
C GLY A 193 -13.62 7.12 -19.46
N ASN A 194 -14.77 6.69 -19.99
CA ASN A 194 -16.09 6.89 -19.37
C ASN A 194 -16.62 5.58 -18.75
N ASN A 195 -17.89 5.57 -18.32
CA ASN A 195 -18.55 4.38 -17.75
C ASN A 195 -18.48 3.16 -18.68
N GLU A 196 -18.74 3.35 -19.99
CA GLU A 196 -18.70 2.26 -20.96
C GLU A 196 -17.29 1.73 -21.18
N THR A 197 -16.30 2.62 -21.23
CA THR A 197 -14.88 2.24 -21.32
C THR A 197 -14.49 1.38 -20.12
N LEU A 198 -14.87 1.78 -18.91
CA LEU A 198 -14.61 1.01 -17.70
C LEU A 198 -15.21 -0.40 -17.78
N VAL A 199 -16.48 -0.52 -18.15
CA VAL A 199 -17.15 -1.84 -18.25
C VAL A 199 -16.48 -2.71 -19.31
N LYS A 200 -16.16 -2.15 -20.48
CA LYS A 200 -15.43 -2.87 -21.55
C LYS A 200 -14.06 -3.34 -21.09
N ASP A 201 -13.32 -2.50 -20.37
CA ASP A 201 -12.02 -2.85 -19.83
C ASP A 201 -12.15 -3.99 -18.80
N ILE A 202 -13.10 -3.92 -17.87
CA ILE A 202 -13.35 -5.00 -16.90
C ILE A 202 -13.74 -6.31 -17.61
N GLU A 203 -14.58 -6.25 -18.65
CA GLU A 203 -14.94 -7.44 -19.41
C GLU A 203 -13.76 -8.05 -20.18
N ALA A 204 -12.88 -7.21 -20.72
CA ALA A 204 -11.63 -7.65 -21.35
C ALA A 204 -10.73 -8.32 -20.32
N MET A 205 -10.50 -7.67 -19.18
CA MET A 205 -9.74 -8.24 -18.05
C MET A 205 -10.32 -9.59 -17.63
N ARG A 206 -11.64 -9.73 -17.48
CA ARG A 206 -12.29 -10.99 -17.07
C ARG A 206 -12.05 -12.15 -18.05
N LYS A 207 -11.93 -11.85 -19.35
CA LYS A 207 -11.67 -12.85 -20.39
C LYS A 207 -10.20 -13.29 -20.41
N GLU A 208 -9.31 -12.44 -19.92
CA GLU A 208 -7.88 -12.72 -19.85
C GLU A 208 -7.56 -13.59 -18.63
N ASN A 209 -6.94 -14.75 -18.85
CA ASN A 209 -6.40 -15.58 -17.78
C ASN A 209 -4.89 -15.40 -17.73
N LEU A 210 -4.39 -14.65 -16.75
CA LEU A 210 -2.96 -14.44 -16.52
C LEU A 210 -2.30 -15.53 -15.67
N ALA A 211 -2.96 -16.67 -15.43
CA ALA A 211 -2.23 -17.85 -14.99
C ALA A 211 -1.26 -18.30 -16.10
N LYS A 212 -0.05 -18.70 -15.74
CA LYS A 212 0.90 -19.31 -16.69
C LYS A 212 0.35 -20.65 -17.16
N ASP A 213 0.25 -20.85 -18.47
CA ASP A 213 -0.16 -22.13 -19.05
C ASP A 213 0.95 -23.18 -18.87
N GLY A 214 0.60 -24.46 -18.73
CA GLY A 214 1.57 -25.55 -18.64
C GLY A 214 2.45 -25.72 -19.89
N PHE A 215 1.98 -25.23 -21.05
CA PHE A 215 2.70 -25.24 -22.31
C PHE A 215 3.39 -23.90 -22.65
N GLU A 216 3.18 -22.86 -21.85
CA GLU A 216 3.76 -21.54 -22.08
C GLU A 216 5.16 -21.45 -21.44
N SER A 217 6.15 -20.99 -22.22
CA SER A 217 7.49 -20.72 -21.68
C SER A 217 7.46 -19.55 -20.70
N SER A 218 8.44 -19.44 -19.80
CA SER A 218 8.52 -18.30 -18.88
C SER A 218 8.67 -16.95 -19.61
N VAL A 219 9.27 -16.95 -20.81
CA VAL A 219 9.45 -15.75 -21.63
C VAL A 219 8.12 -15.30 -22.24
N GLU A 220 7.37 -16.23 -22.84
CA GLU A 220 6.03 -15.94 -23.40
C GLU A 220 5.09 -15.43 -22.31
N TYR A 221 5.11 -16.08 -21.14
CA TYR A 221 4.35 -15.64 -19.98
C TYR A 221 4.70 -14.22 -19.55
N ALA A 222 5.99 -13.91 -19.42
CA ALA A 222 6.44 -12.57 -19.05
C ALA A 222 6.04 -11.52 -20.09
N GLN A 223 6.12 -11.83 -21.39
CA GLN A 223 5.69 -10.94 -22.47
C GLN A 223 4.17 -10.73 -22.48
N ARG A 224 3.38 -11.77 -22.20
CA ARG A 224 1.92 -11.67 -22.08
C ARG A 224 1.53 -10.84 -20.86
N LYS A 225 2.17 -11.06 -19.71
CA LYS A 225 2.02 -10.21 -18.51
C LYS A 225 2.37 -8.76 -18.86
N GLN A 226 3.52 -8.50 -19.49
CA GLN A 226 3.91 -7.14 -19.87
C GLN A 226 2.88 -6.47 -20.79
N ARG A 227 2.44 -7.13 -21.86
CA ARG A 227 1.40 -6.60 -22.75
C ARG A 227 0.11 -6.26 -22.03
N TYR A 228 -0.29 -7.08 -21.07
CA TYR A 228 -1.46 -6.83 -20.22
C TYR A 228 -1.24 -5.59 -19.33
N PHE A 229 -0.04 -5.44 -18.75
CA PHE A 229 0.35 -4.24 -18.00
C PHE A 229 0.38 -2.99 -18.91
N ASP A 230 0.88 -3.09 -20.14
CA ASP A 230 0.91 -1.97 -21.08
C ASP A 230 -0.52 -1.56 -21.50
N GLN A 231 -1.42 -2.56 -21.66
CA GLN A 231 -2.80 -2.32 -22.06
C GLN A 231 -3.64 -1.66 -20.95
N PHE A 232 -3.37 -1.97 -19.68
CA PHE A 232 -4.24 -1.58 -18.57
C PHE A 232 -3.59 -0.74 -17.47
N GLY A 233 -2.26 -0.78 -17.35
CA GLY A 233 -1.52 -0.37 -16.15
C GLY A 233 -1.16 1.11 -16.04
N GLU A 234 -0.60 1.72 -17.10
CA GLU A 234 -0.07 3.09 -17.01
C GLU A 234 -0.99 4.14 -17.66
N GLY A 235 -1.18 5.26 -16.95
CA GLY A 235 -1.84 6.45 -17.49
C GLY A 235 -3.36 6.36 -17.71
N LYS A 236 -4.00 5.24 -17.38
CA LYS A 236 -5.46 5.09 -17.48
C LYS A 236 -6.18 5.75 -16.30
N GLY A 237 -7.07 6.68 -16.63
CA GLY A 237 -8.06 7.23 -15.71
C GLY A 237 -9.48 6.93 -16.17
N TYR A 238 -10.44 7.09 -15.27
CA TYR A 238 -11.86 7.03 -15.60
C TYR A 238 -12.59 8.24 -15.03
N ARG A 239 -13.49 8.80 -15.83
CA ARG A 239 -14.46 9.81 -15.42
C ARG A 239 -15.83 9.14 -15.39
N ILE A 240 -16.20 8.67 -14.21
CA ILE A 240 -17.45 7.94 -13.99
C ILE A 240 -18.55 8.91 -13.60
N THR A 241 -19.66 8.87 -14.34
CA THR A 241 -20.85 9.69 -14.08
C THR A 241 -21.98 8.80 -13.61
N LEU A 242 -22.54 9.08 -12.44
CA LEU A 242 -23.65 8.30 -11.87
C LEU A 242 -24.83 9.24 -11.58
N ASP A 243 -26.04 8.79 -11.90
CA ASP A 243 -27.25 9.46 -11.45
C ASP A 243 -27.42 9.27 -9.94
N ILE A 244 -27.77 10.34 -9.22
CA ILE A 244 -27.90 10.27 -7.76
C ILE A 244 -29.12 9.43 -7.36
N ASP A 245 -30.23 9.53 -8.09
CA ASP A 245 -31.44 8.70 -7.91
C ASP A 245 -31.43 7.42 -8.76
N ASN A 246 -30.27 6.81 -8.98
CA ASN A 246 -30.22 5.58 -9.76
C ASN A 246 -30.85 4.41 -8.96
N ALA A 247 -31.96 3.87 -9.48
CA ALA A 247 -32.64 2.71 -8.90
C ALA A 247 -31.72 1.47 -8.76
N GLN A 248 -30.72 1.33 -9.64
CA GLN A 248 -29.74 0.23 -9.59
C GLN A 248 -28.72 0.37 -8.46
N ASN A 249 -28.55 1.56 -7.89
CA ASN A 249 -27.58 1.86 -6.83
C ASN A 249 -28.27 2.20 -5.50
N ARG A 250 -29.51 1.72 -5.28
CA ARG A 250 -30.29 2.02 -4.07
C ARG A 250 -29.60 1.61 -2.76
N GLU A 251 -28.81 0.54 -2.81
CA GLU A 251 -28.05 0.04 -1.66
C GLU A 251 -26.82 0.90 -1.37
N ASP A 252 -26.21 1.47 -2.42
CA ASP A 252 -24.96 2.23 -2.36
C ASP A 252 -25.19 3.72 -2.61
N LYS A 253 -26.10 4.34 -1.84
CA LYS A 253 -26.33 5.78 -1.93
C LYS A 253 -25.02 6.53 -1.64
N LEU A 254 -24.62 7.38 -2.58
CA LEU A 254 -23.40 8.17 -2.46
C LEU A 254 -23.66 9.57 -1.90
N VAL A 255 -24.86 10.12 -2.11
CA VAL A 255 -25.18 11.50 -1.73
C VAL A 255 -26.30 11.52 -0.68
N TYR A 256 -26.08 12.30 0.37
CA TYR A 256 -26.96 12.42 1.52
C TYR A 256 -27.21 13.90 1.82
N PHE A 257 -28.41 14.26 2.26
CA PHE A 257 -28.71 15.60 2.73
C PHE A 257 -29.19 15.54 4.18
N ASN A 258 -28.61 16.39 5.04
CA ASN A 258 -29.06 16.60 6.40
C ASN A 258 -29.92 17.88 6.45
N PRO A 259 -31.25 17.79 6.69
CA PRO A 259 -32.13 18.95 6.69
C PRO A 259 -31.90 19.89 7.88
N ASP A 260 -31.32 19.41 8.98
CA ASP A 260 -31.09 20.21 10.18
C ASP A 260 -29.83 21.06 10.07
N THR A 261 -28.79 20.54 9.40
CA THR A 261 -27.51 21.25 9.19
C THR A 261 -27.37 21.87 7.80
N GLU A 262 -28.32 21.61 6.90
CA GLU A 262 -28.27 21.96 5.48
C GLU A 262 -27.00 21.45 4.78
N GLU A 263 -26.47 20.32 5.25
CA GLU A 263 -25.27 19.70 4.69
C GLU A 263 -25.63 18.66 3.64
N LEU A 264 -25.10 18.86 2.44
CA LEU A 264 -25.05 17.86 1.38
C LEU A 264 -23.71 17.14 1.46
N ARG A 265 -23.75 15.82 1.65
CA ARG A 265 -22.58 14.97 1.85
C ARG A 265 -22.47 13.94 0.75
N ILE A 266 -21.30 13.85 0.12
CA ILE A 266 -20.87 12.69 -0.65
C ILE A 266 -20.13 11.75 0.30
N ALA A 267 -20.56 10.50 0.41
CA ALA A 267 -19.87 9.48 1.19
C ALA A 267 -19.67 8.24 0.33
N MET A 268 -18.42 7.76 0.24
CA MET A 268 -18.15 6.47 -0.41
C MET A 268 -18.87 5.34 0.35
N PRO A 269 -19.21 4.22 -0.32
CA PRO A 269 -19.86 3.09 0.33
C PRO A 269 -18.99 2.47 1.43
N SER A 270 -19.58 1.57 2.22
CA SER A 270 -18.87 0.88 3.30
C SER A 270 -17.60 0.20 2.78
N ILE A 271 -16.52 0.32 3.57
CA ILE A 271 -15.25 -0.29 3.23
C ILE A 271 -15.37 -1.82 3.28
N SER A 272 -15.03 -2.45 2.17
CA SER A 272 -14.80 -3.89 2.06
C SER A 272 -13.31 -4.20 2.13
N ARG A 273 -12.98 -5.45 2.43
CA ARG A 273 -11.60 -5.95 2.42
C ARG A 273 -11.49 -7.08 1.43
N ASP A 274 -10.51 -7.00 0.55
CA ASP A 274 -10.14 -8.10 -0.34
C ASP A 274 -8.69 -8.49 -0.07
N LEU A 275 -8.43 -9.79 -0.09
CA LEU A 275 -7.08 -10.31 0.02
C LEU A 275 -6.43 -10.25 -1.37
N VAL A 276 -5.31 -9.54 -1.47
CA VAL A 276 -4.52 -9.39 -2.69
C VAL A 276 -3.15 -10.01 -2.52
N ILE A 277 -2.49 -10.28 -3.64
CA ILE A 277 -1.13 -10.78 -3.69
C ILE A 277 -0.25 -9.63 -4.19
N LEU A 278 0.69 -9.18 -3.37
CA LEU A 278 1.72 -8.25 -3.82
C LEU A 278 2.92 -9.04 -4.37
N ASP A 279 3.29 -8.74 -5.61
CA ASP A 279 4.50 -9.26 -6.24
C ASP A 279 5.66 -8.33 -5.91
N ASN A 280 6.46 -8.70 -4.90
CA ASN A 280 7.62 -7.94 -4.45
C ASN A 280 8.92 -8.41 -5.14
N GLY A 281 8.82 -9.13 -6.27
CA GLY A 281 9.96 -9.62 -7.04
C GLY A 281 10.55 -10.95 -6.57
N GLU A 282 10.65 -11.18 -5.25
CA GLU A 282 11.19 -12.45 -4.71
C GLU A 282 10.12 -13.39 -4.16
N LYS A 283 9.02 -12.84 -3.62
CA LYS A 283 7.93 -13.60 -3.00
C LYS A 283 6.59 -12.89 -3.22
N ASN A 284 5.55 -13.71 -3.30
CA ASN A 284 4.15 -13.28 -3.28
C ASN A 284 3.72 -13.09 -1.82
N ASP A 285 3.45 -11.86 -1.43
CA ASP A 285 2.94 -11.53 -0.10
C ASP A 285 1.43 -11.33 -0.15
N PHE A 286 0.71 -11.97 0.78
CA PHE A 286 -0.72 -11.77 0.92
C PHE A 286 -1.00 -10.54 1.80
N LYS A 287 -1.81 -9.62 1.28
CA LYS A 287 -2.17 -8.38 1.95
C LYS A 287 -3.66 -8.12 1.85
N TRP A 288 -4.25 -7.51 2.89
CA TRP A 288 -5.63 -7.03 2.81
C TRP A 288 -5.64 -5.62 2.27
N ILE A 289 -6.33 -5.37 1.15
CA ILE A 289 -6.63 -3.99 0.73
C ILE A 289 -7.97 -3.56 1.28
N HIS A 290 -8.05 -2.27 1.64
CA HIS A 290 -9.29 -1.64 2.07
C HIS A 290 -9.81 -0.76 0.93
N HIS A 291 -11.07 -0.97 0.53
CA HIS A 291 -11.65 -0.19 -0.55
C HIS A 291 -13.15 -0.04 -0.39
N SER A 292 -13.71 1.01 -1.00
CA SER A 292 -15.15 1.17 -1.18
C SER A 292 -15.54 0.75 -2.60
N PHE A 293 -16.51 -0.14 -2.73
CA PHE A 293 -17.02 -0.55 -4.05
C PHE A 293 -18.04 0.46 -4.55
N VAL A 294 -17.78 1.08 -5.70
CA VAL A 294 -18.72 1.99 -6.37
C VAL A 294 -19.25 1.31 -7.64
N GLN A 295 -20.52 0.89 -7.60
CA GLN A 295 -21.18 0.24 -8.72
C GLN A 295 -21.43 1.22 -9.87
N VAL A 296 -21.04 0.81 -11.08
CA VAL A 296 -21.24 1.56 -12.33
C VAL A 296 -22.28 0.89 -13.22
N TYR A 297 -22.30 -0.45 -13.25
CA TYR A 297 -23.22 -1.23 -14.04
C TYR A 297 -23.55 -2.55 -13.35
N SER A 298 -24.75 -3.08 -13.59
CA SER A 298 -25.17 -4.40 -13.11
C SER A 298 -25.94 -5.14 -14.19
N ALA A 299 -25.75 -6.46 -14.24
CA ALA A 299 -26.45 -7.37 -15.13
C ALA A 299 -27.09 -8.48 -14.30
N GLU A 300 -28.38 -8.71 -14.49
CA GLU A 300 -29.13 -9.77 -13.83
C GLU A 300 -29.46 -10.88 -14.82
N SER A 301 -29.35 -12.13 -14.37
CA SER A 301 -29.70 -13.30 -15.15
C SER A 301 -30.50 -14.29 -14.30
N LYS A 302 -31.71 -14.63 -14.75
CA LYS A 302 -32.49 -15.71 -14.17
C LYS A 302 -31.95 -17.02 -14.72
N LEU A 303 -31.47 -17.90 -13.83
CA LEU A 303 -30.85 -19.15 -14.22
C LEU A 303 -31.88 -20.27 -14.34
N ARG A 304 -32.62 -20.54 -13.25
CA ARG A 304 -33.69 -21.55 -13.23
C ARG A 304 -34.65 -21.32 -12.08
N THR A 305 -35.69 -22.15 -12.01
CA THR A 305 -36.61 -22.21 -10.87
C THR A 305 -36.63 -23.65 -10.35
N TYR A 306 -36.57 -23.83 -9.03
CA TYR A 306 -36.59 -25.14 -8.39
C TYR A 306 -37.46 -25.13 -7.12
N LYS A 307 -38.01 -26.28 -6.75
CA LYS A 307 -38.80 -26.40 -5.51
C LYS A 307 -37.88 -26.72 -4.34
N ALA A 308 -37.82 -25.85 -3.34
CA ALA A 308 -37.14 -26.10 -2.07
C ALA A 308 -38.15 -26.58 -1.03
N SER A 309 -37.74 -27.46 -0.11
CA SER A 309 -38.58 -27.92 1.00
C SER A 309 -37.82 -27.91 2.32
N ASN A 310 -38.48 -27.55 3.42
CA ASN A 310 -37.89 -27.61 4.75
C ASN A 310 -38.14 -28.97 5.44
N ARG A 311 -37.57 -29.17 6.63
CA ARG A 311 -37.73 -30.42 7.41
C ARG A 311 -39.18 -30.68 7.88
N LEU A 312 -40.05 -29.69 7.82
CA LEU A 312 -41.48 -29.79 8.19
C LEU A 312 -42.37 -30.10 6.98
N GLY A 313 -41.81 -30.31 5.80
CA GLY A 313 -42.55 -30.62 4.57
C GLY A 313 -43.16 -29.41 3.86
N ALA A 314 -42.93 -28.18 4.34
CA ALA A 314 -43.33 -26.98 3.62
C ALA A 314 -42.42 -26.78 2.41
N SER A 315 -43.01 -26.53 1.24
CA SER A 315 -42.29 -26.33 -0.02
C SER A 315 -42.56 -24.96 -0.64
N ILE A 316 -41.55 -24.36 -1.28
CA ILE A 316 -41.66 -23.09 -1.99
C ILE A 316 -40.90 -23.17 -3.33
N ASP A 317 -41.41 -22.50 -4.36
CA ASP A 317 -40.70 -22.36 -5.63
C ASP A 317 -39.67 -21.23 -5.50
N VAL A 318 -38.41 -21.58 -5.69
CA VAL A 318 -37.25 -20.69 -5.57
C VAL A 318 -36.76 -20.32 -6.96
N VAL A 319 -36.50 -19.03 -7.18
CA VAL A 319 -35.85 -18.53 -8.39
C VAL A 319 -34.35 -18.41 -8.15
N GLU A 320 -33.55 -19.13 -8.92
CA GLU A 320 -32.10 -19.00 -8.93
C GLU A 320 -31.69 -17.86 -9.86
N MET A 321 -30.96 -16.88 -9.33
CA MET A 321 -30.52 -15.68 -10.04
C MET A 321 -29.01 -15.50 -9.90
N ALA A 322 -28.37 -15.02 -10.96
CA ALA A 322 -27.01 -14.51 -10.90
C ALA A 322 -27.02 -13.01 -11.23
N VAL A 323 -26.45 -12.22 -10.32
CA VAL A 323 -26.24 -10.79 -10.48
C VAL A 323 -24.75 -10.56 -10.66
N THR A 324 -24.36 -9.83 -11.71
CA THR A 324 -22.97 -9.43 -11.94
C THR A 324 -22.89 -7.91 -11.88
N ARG A 325 -22.11 -7.38 -10.94
CA ARG A 325 -21.90 -5.95 -10.73
C ARG A 325 -20.49 -5.57 -11.18
N TYR A 326 -20.38 -4.45 -11.89
CA TYR A 326 -19.14 -3.89 -12.39
C TYR A 326 -18.93 -2.52 -11.78
N GLY A 327 -17.72 -2.23 -11.31
CA GLY A 327 -17.47 -0.98 -10.62
C GLY A 327 -16.01 -0.64 -10.37
N LEU A 328 -15.83 0.33 -9.48
CA LEU A 328 -14.54 0.79 -9.00
C LEU A 328 -14.33 0.31 -7.57
N ALA A 329 -13.11 -0.10 -7.25
CA ALA A 329 -12.66 -0.28 -5.87
C ALA A 329 -11.84 0.95 -5.47
N VAL A 330 -12.50 1.94 -4.87
CA VAL A 330 -11.86 3.18 -4.44
C VAL A 330 -11.03 2.90 -3.20
N LEU A 331 -9.71 2.93 -3.34
CA LEU A 331 -8.78 2.58 -2.28
C LEU A 331 -8.91 3.52 -1.08
N SER A 332 -8.83 2.95 0.12
CA SER A 332 -8.95 3.63 1.41
C SER A 332 -7.80 3.22 2.33
N GLN A 333 -7.55 4.01 3.37
CA GLN A 333 -6.54 3.68 4.36
C GLN A 333 -6.94 2.41 5.13
N ALA A 334 -5.99 1.49 5.26
CA ALA A 334 -6.10 0.31 6.09
C ALA A 334 -6.13 0.68 7.58
N THR A 335 -6.85 -0.13 8.34
CA THR A 335 -6.98 0.05 9.77
C THR A 335 -7.08 -1.30 10.48
N LYS A 336 -6.22 -1.42 11.49
CA LYS A 336 -6.31 -2.50 12.49
C LYS A 336 -7.52 -2.33 13.41
N ASP A 337 -8.00 -1.09 13.57
CA ASP A 337 -9.20 -0.78 14.33
C ASP A 337 -10.43 -0.92 13.43
N TYR A 338 -11.12 -2.07 13.57
CA TYR A 338 -12.31 -2.45 12.80
C TYR A 338 -13.51 -1.51 13.02
N GLY A 339 -13.49 -0.69 14.08
CA GLY A 339 -14.58 0.25 14.37
C GLY A 339 -14.46 1.60 13.67
N LYS A 340 -13.31 1.91 13.08
CA LYS A 340 -13.06 3.21 12.45
C LYS A 340 -13.46 3.21 10.98
N ASP A 341 -14.30 4.17 10.64
CA ASP A 341 -14.79 4.41 9.30
C ASP A 341 -13.84 5.36 8.56
N PHE A 342 -12.97 4.81 7.71
CA PHE A 342 -12.02 5.57 6.89
C PHE A 342 -12.53 5.85 5.49
N ARG A 343 -13.85 5.74 5.25
CA ARG A 343 -14.39 6.05 3.94
C ARG A 343 -14.15 7.51 3.62
N GLN A 344 -13.86 7.81 2.36
CA GLN A 344 -13.73 9.20 1.92
C GLN A 344 -15.12 9.86 1.96
N THR A 345 -15.21 10.98 2.68
CA THR A 345 -16.43 11.79 2.76
C THR A 345 -16.13 13.24 2.41
N PHE A 346 -17.09 13.88 1.75
CA PHE A 346 -16.99 15.27 1.31
C PHE A 346 -18.30 15.97 1.63
N THR A 347 -18.24 17.19 2.17
CA THR A 347 -19.43 17.94 2.58
C THR A 347 -19.43 19.33 1.97
N THR A 348 -20.63 19.82 1.68
CA THR A 348 -20.91 21.21 1.32
C THR A 348 -22.25 21.63 1.89
N ARG A 349 -22.51 22.93 1.97
CA ARG A 349 -23.85 23.42 2.31
C ARG A 349 -24.69 23.56 1.04
N ALA A 350 -25.96 23.21 1.13
CA ALA A 350 -26.95 23.39 0.08
C ALA A 350 -28.31 23.66 0.70
N GLY A 351 -29.06 24.63 0.17
CA GLY A 351 -30.41 24.90 0.67
C GLY A 351 -31.34 23.71 0.40
N LYS A 352 -32.38 23.52 1.22
CA LYS A 352 -33.29 22.36 1.12
C LYS A 352 -33.85 22.11 -0.28
N ASN A 353 -34.22 23.17 -1.01
CA ASN A 353 -34.76 23.06 -2.37
C ASN A 353 -33.69 22.64 -3.39
N GLU A 354 -32.49 23.23 -3.29
CA GLU A 354 -31.34 22.89 -4.13
C GLU A 354 -30.88 21.45 -3.88
N ALA A 355 -30.77 21.05 -2.61
CA ALA A 355 -30.43 19.69 -2.22
C ALA A 355 -31.46 18.67 -2.74
N ARG A 356 -32.75 19.00 -2.67
CA ARG A 356 -33.81 18.16 -3.24
C ARG A 356 -33.66 18.00 -4.74
N GLU A 357 -33.44 19.11 -5.47
CA GLU A 357 -33.24 19.07 -6.92
C GLU A 357 -32.01 18.21 -7.30
N LEU A 358 -30.90 18.36 -6.57
CA LEU A 358 -29.69 17.57 -6.76
C LEU A 358 -29.91 16.09 -6.45
N LEU A 359 -30.61 15.75 -5.37
CA LEU A 359 -30.87 14.35 -5.03
C LEU A 359 -31.79 13.66 -6.05
N GLU A 360 -32.76 14.36 -6.61
CA GLU A 360 -33.72 13.80 -7.57
C GLU A 360 -33.17 13.76 -9.01
N ASN A 361 -32.39 14.76 -9.43
CA ASN A 361 -32.01 14.94 -10.84
C ASN A 361 -30.50 15.18 -11.07
N GLY A 362 -29.73 15.29 -10.01
CA GLY A 362 -28.30 15.55 -10.09
C GLY A 362 -27.49 14.33 -10.46
N LYS A 363 -26.22 14.58 -10.78
CA LYS A 363 -25.23 13.57 -11.12
C LYS A 363 -24.01 13.72 -10.22
N ILE A 364 -23.41 12.61 -9.85
CA ILE A 364 -22.07 12.58 -9.26
C ILE A 364 -21.06 12.20 -10.35
N VAL A 365 -19.96 12.94 -10.43
CA VAL A 365 -18.84 12.65 -11.33
C VAL A 365 -17.60 12.34 -10.51
N LEU A 366 -17.05 11.15 -10.69
CA LEU A 366 -15.82 10.69 -10.05
C LEU A 366 -14.71 10.63 -11.11
N GLU A 367 -13.66 11.40 -10.91
CA GLU A 367 -12.41 11.27 -11.67
C GLU A 367 -11.45 10.43 -10.84
N VAL A 368 -11.07 9.28 -11.39
CA VAL A 368 -10.23 8.29 -10.72
C VAL A 368 -9.07 7.91 -11.62
N THR A 369 -7.96 7.49 -11.01
CA THR A 369 -6.82 6.91 -11.73
C THR A 369 -6.65 5.45 -11.35
N PHE A 370 -6.35 4.62 -12.34
CA PHE A 370 -6.11 3.20 -12.13
C PHE A 370 -4.87 2.98 -11.25
N ASP A 371 -4.94 2.00 -10.35
CA ASP A 371 -3.82 1.65 -9.46
C ASP A 371 -3.37 0.20 -9.70
N HIS A 372 -2.39 0.05 -10.59
CA HIS A 372 -1.88 -1.27 -11.01
C HIS A 372 -1.04 -2.00 -9.95
N ARG A 373 -0.79 -1.38 -8.78
CA ARG A 373 0.13 -1.90 -7.76
C ARG A 373 -0.45 -3.04 -6.91
N TYR A 374 -1.74 -3.33 -7.05
CA TYR A 374 -2.45 -4.28 -6.18
C TYR A 374 -2.99 -5.49 -6.95
N PRO A 375 -2.16 -6.51 -7.24
CA PRO A 375 -2.58 -7.72 -7.91
C PRO A 375 -3.66 -8.48 -7.12
N SER A 376 -4.90 -8.53 -7.58
CA SER A 376 -5.99 -9.13 -6.80
C SER A 376 -5.88 -10.66 -6.65
N ASN A 377 -5.48 -11.37 -7.72
CA ASN A 377 -5.42 -12.82 -7.75
C ASN A 377 -4.44 -13.33 -8.82
N ILE A 378 -4.04 -14.61 -8.70
CA ILE A 378 -3.06 -15.26 -9.59
C ILE A 378 -3.50 -15.22 -11.07
N GLY A 379 -4.80 -15.22 -11.34
CA GLY A 379 -5.35 -15.22 -12.70
C GLY A 379 -5.60 -13.83 -13.28
N ASN A 380 -5.70 -12.79 -12.47
CA ASN A 380 -5.92 -11.41 -12.90
C ASN A 380 -5.42 -10.40 -11.85
N PRO A 381 -4.31 -9.69 -12.11
CA PRO A 381 -3.75 -8.74 -11.18
C PRO A 381 -4.67 -7.51 -11.02
N PHE A 382 -5.42 -7.12 -12.03
CA PHE A 382 -6.12 -5.82 -12.02
C PHE A 382 -7.59 -5.90 -11.63
N LEU A 383 -8.13 -7.11 -11.43
CA LEU A 383 -9.55 -7.30 -11.28
C LEU A 383 -9.94 -8.00 -9.98
N LEU A 384 -10.37 -7.21 -9.00
CA LEU A 384 -10.97 -7.72 -7.78
C LEU A 384 -12.28 -8.44 -8.13
N ARG A 385 -12.42 -9.65 -7.61
CA ARG A 385 -13.64 -10.47 -7.75
C ARG A 385 -14.10 -10.90 -6.38
N ASN A 386 -15.34 -10.53 -6.05
CA ASN A 386 -15.98 -10.92 -4.81
C ASN A 386 -17.33 -11.58 -5.14
N GLU A 387 -17.59 -12.78 -4.61
CA GLU A 387 -18.79 -13.56 -4.89
C GLU A 387 -19.53 -13.83 -3.58
N ASP A 388 -20.72 -13.27 -3.46
CA ASP A 388 -21.63 -13.46 -2.33
C ASP A 388 -22.79 -14.37 -2.73
N LYS A 389 -23.15 -15.30 -1.84
CA LYS A 389 -24.29 -16.21 -2.05
C LYS A 389 -25.36 -15.95 -1.01
N HIS A 390 -26.55 -15.64 -1.47
CA HIS A 390 -27.73 -15.46 -0.63
C HIS A 390 -28.64 -16.66 -0.78
N LYS A 391 -28.78 -17.42 0.29
CA LYS A 391 -29.69 -18.56 0.33
C LYS A 391 -31.15 -18.08 0.35
N PRO A 392 -32.05 -18.81 -0.32
CA PRO A 392 -33.46 -18.46 -0.35
C PRO A 392 -34.09 -18.60 1.04
N THR A 393 -35.05 -17.74 1.34
CA THR A 393 -35.94 -17.83 2.50
C THR A 393 -37.39 -17.90 2.05
N PHE A 394 -38.33 -18.21 2.95
CA PHE A 394 -39.76 -18.21 2.59
C PHE A 394 -40.24 -16.81 2.18
N ASP A 395 -39.75 -15.75 2.84
CA ASP A 395 -40.11 -14.36 2.52
C ASP A 395 -39.37 -13.83 1.29
N ARG A 396 -38.23 -14.44 0.94
CA ARG A 396 -37.41 -14.11 -0.23
C ARG A 396 -36.99 -15.40 -0.94
N PRO A 397 -37.86 -15.97 -1.78
CA PRO A 397 -37.59 -17.22 -2.49
C PRO A 397 -36.66 -17.01 -3.68
N ILE A 398 -35.54 -16.34 -3.44
CA ILE A 398 -34.51 -16.03 -4.43
C ILE A 398 -33.20 -16.63 -3.92
N ASP A 399 -32.64 -17.55 -4.69
CA ASP A 399 -31.31 -18.09 -4.50
C ASP A 399 -30.36 -17.29 -5.39
N MET A 400 -29.61 -16.36 -4.79
CA MET A 400 -28.88 -15.35 -5.53
C MET A 400 -27.37 -15.55 -5.38
N THR A 401 -26.67 -15.58 -6.51
CA THR A 401 -25.21 -15.40 -6.56
C THR A 401 -24.91 -14.00 -7.07
N ASP A 402 -24.34 -13.13 -6.22
CA ASP A 402 -23.92 -11.78 -6.57
C ASP A 402 -22.40 -11.75 -6.76
N THR A 403 -21.95 -11.47 -7.97
CA THR A 403 -20.52 -11.38 -8.32
C THR A 403 -20.15 -9.93 -8.62
N ARG A 404 -19.26 -9.37 -7.82
CA ARG A 404 -18.71 -8.02 -7.98
C ARG A 404 -17.35 -8.09 -8.66
N TYR A 405 -17.19 -7.31 -9.71
CA TYR A 405 -15.94 -7.10 -10.45
C TYR A 405 -15.54 -5.64 -10.33
N ALA A 406 -14.34 -5.38 -9.81
CA ALA A 406 -13.87 -4.02 -9.56
C ALA A 406 -12.40 -3.84 -9.92
N VAL A 407 -12.07 -2.70 -10.52
CA VAL A 407 -10.69 -2.26 -10.70
C VAL A 407 -10.27 -1.37 -9.53
N PRO A 408 -9.10 -1.61 -8.90
CA PRO A 408 -8.56 -0.73 -7.87
C PRO A 408 -8.21 0.63 -8.46
N VAL A 409 -8.70 1.69 -7.83
CA VAL A 409 -8.48 3.06 -8.26
C VAL A 409 -8.22 4.01 -7.11
N ARG A 410 -7.49 5.09 -7.39
CA ARG A 410 -7.36 6.24 -6.49
C ARG A 410 -8.32 7.33 -6.94
N LEU A 411 -9.09 7.86 -6.00
CA LEU A 411 -9.98 8.98 -6.24
C LEU A 411 -9.15 10.26 -6.39
N LEU A 412 -9.24 10.91 -7.55
CA LEU A 412 -8.61 12.21 -7.79
C LEU A 412 -9.57 13.33 -7.45
N LYS A 413 -10.82 13.24 -7.92
CA LYS A 413 -11.81 14.31 -7.76
C LYS A 413 -13.23 13.75 -7.73
N ALA A 414 -14.08 14.31 -6.87
CA ALA A 414 -15.51 14.05 -6.83
C ALA A 414 -16.26 15.36 -7.07
N ARG A 415 -17.28 15.34 -7.94
CA ARG A 415 -18.07 16.52 -8.30
C ARG A 415 -19.56 16.20 -8.23
N LEU A 416 -20.36 17.21 -7.89
CA LEU A 416 -21.82 17.18 -8.03
C LEU A 416 -22.23 18.13 -9.14
N LEU A 417 -23.01 17.60 -10.07
CA LEU A 417 -23.59 18.37 -11.17
C LEU A 417 -25.10 18.46 -10.98
N SER A 418 -25.66 19.63 -11.24
CA SER A 418 -27.10 19.80 -11.36
C SER A 418 -27.66 19.08 -12.59
N LYS A 419 -28.99 19.07 -12.74
CA LYS A 419 -29.67 18.55 -13.95
C LYS A 419 -29.18 19.23 -15.23
N ALA A 420 -28.83 20.52 -15.15
CA ALA A 420 -28.30 21.30 -16.27
C ALA A 420 -26.81 21.01 -16.56
N GLY A 421 -26.17 20.13 -15.79
CA GLY A 421 -24.74 19.82 -15.92
C GLY A 421 -23.82 20.88 -15.29
N VAL A 422 -24.36 21.83 -14.53
CA VAL A 422 -23.57 22.87 -13.85
C VAL A 422 -22.92 22.27 -12.61
N GLU A 423 -21.62 22.49 -12.43
CA GLU A 423 -20.87 22.04 -11.25
C GLU A 423 -21.31 22.86 -10.03
N VAL A 424 -21.94 22.18 -9.07
CA VAL A 424 -22.39 22.78 -7.81
C VAL A 424 -21.37 22.55 -6.69
N PHE A 425 -20.65 21.44 -6.76
CA PHE A 425 -19.64 21.08 -5.77
C PHE A 425 -18.50 20.30 -6.41
N SER A 426 -17.30 20.48 -5.86
CA SER A 426 -16.10 19.78 -6.26
C SER A 426 -15.17 19.60 -5.07
N ALA A 427 -14.67 18.39 -4.86
CA ALA A 427 -13.64 18.07 -3.88
C ALA A 427 -12.57 17.16 -4.46
N THR A 428 -11.34 17.32 -3.99
CA THR A 428 -10.22 16.44 -4.33
C THR A 428 -10.26 15.20 -3.42
N GLY A 429 -9.99 14.03 -3.98
CA GLY A 429 -9.87 12.80 -3.21
C GLY A 429 -8.67 12.84 -2.27
N GLN A 430 -8.74 12.05 -1.20
CA GLN A 430 -7.61 11.92 -0.28
C GLN A 430 -6.50 11.10 -0.94
N GLN A 431 -5.27 11.60 -0.85
CA GLN A 431 -4.10 10.81 -1.21
C GLN A 431 -3.92 9.72 -0.16
N VAL A 432 -4.03 8.48 -0.58
CA VAL A 432 -3.78 7.33 0.29
C VAL A 432 -2.36 6.85 0.04
N ASP A 433 -1.58 6.76 1.12
CA ASP A 433 -0.25 6.17 1.07
C ASP A 433 -0.35 4.68 0.74
N VAL A 434 0.51 4.23 -0.16
CA VAL A 434 0.55 2.88 -0.72
C VAL A 434 0.73 1.85 0.38
N GLU A 435 1.66 2.13 1.30
CA GLU A 435 1.95 1.29 2.45
C GLU A 435 0.77 1.26 3.42
N ALA A 436 0.02 2.35 3.49
CA ALA A 436 -1.12 2.50 4.38
C ALA A 436 -2.41 1.88 3.82
N ILE A 437 -2.44 1.36 2.60
CA ILE A 437 -3.61 0.67 2.01
C ILE A 437 -3.68 -0.81 2.43
N THR A 438 -2.57 -1.36 2.92
CA THR A 438 -2.44 -2.79 3.21
C THR A 438 -2.05 -3.09 4.65
N ASP A 439 -2.78 -3.99 5.32
CA ASP A 439 -2.41 -4.55 6.63
C ASP A 439 -1.71 -5.91 6.49
#